data_AF-A0A1Y1SY89-F1
#
_entry.id   AF-A0A1Y1SY89-F1
#
_cell.length_a   1.000
_cell.length_b   1.000
_cell.length_c   1.000
_cell.angle_alpha   90.00
_cell.angle_beta   90.00
_cell.angle_gamma   90.00
#
_symmetry.space_group_name_H-M   'P 1'
#
loop_
_entity.id
_entity.type
_entity.pdbx_description
1 polymer ?
#
loop_
_entity_poly.entity_id
_entity_poly.type
_entity_poly.pdbx_seq_one_letter_code
_entity_poly.pdbx_strand_id
1 'polypeptide(L)'
;MDGIVNIPDLLDYMKKEGLVLVKEKDIIPSRLQERYLRKKSLTFKEIADANIWGEIGKSRVEAIAQELLPHEKFKTGNKWKVHRSAVERIAKNRGTL
;
A
#
# COMPACT_ATOMS: atom_id res chain seq x y z
N MET A 1 -14.97 -10.69 -36.71
CA MET A 1 -15.81 -10.37 -35.55
C MET A 1 -14.86 -10.02 -34.42
N ASP A 2 -14.63 -8.74 -34.19
CA ASP A 2 -13.81 -8.29 -33.07
C ASP A 2 -14.63 -8.44 -31.79
N GLY A 3 -14.43 -9.56 -31.11
CA GLY A 3 -15.07 -9.85 -29.84
C GLY A 3 -14.48 -8.95 -28.76
N ILE A 4 -15.05 -7.77 -28.59
CA ILE A 4 -14.79 -6.95 -27.39
C ILE A 4 -15.44 -7.70 -26.23
N VAL A 5 -14.63 -8.49 -25.53
CA VAL A 5 -15.07 -9.21 -24.34
C VAL A 5 -14.99 -8.25 -23.16
N ASN A 6 -16.16 -7.89 -22.64
CA ASN A 6 -16.27 -7.15 -21.40
C ASN A 6 -15.82 -8.06 -20.24
N ILE A 7 -14.73 -7.67 -19.56
CA ILE A 7 -14.09 -8.47 -18.50
C ILE A 7 -15.08 -8.92 -17.39
N PRO A 8 -16.01 -8.06 -16.91
CA PRO A 8 -17.10 -8.45 -16.01
C PRO A 8 -17.94 -9.63 -16.52
N ASP A 9 -18.39 -9.60 -17.78
CA ASP A 9 -19.28 -10.61 -18.35
C ASP A 9 -18.56 -11.95 -18.51
N LEU A 10 -17.27 -11.92 -18.85
CA LEU A 10 -16.42 -13.09 -18.90
C LEU A 10 -16.25 -13.73 -17.52
N LEU A 11 -16.02 -12.93 -16.47
CA LEU A 11 -15.87 -13.44 -15.11
C LEU A 11 -17.15 -14.09 -14.58
N ASP A 12 -18.32 -13.53 -14.90
CA ASP A 12 -19.59 -14.12 -14.52
C ASP A 12 -19.89 -15.41 -15.29
N TYR A 13 -19.54 -15.48 -16.58
CA TYR A 13 -19.61 -16.72 -17.36
C TYR A 13 -18.69 -17.81 -16.78
N MET A 14 -17.44 -17.47 -16.47
CA MET A 14 -16.48 -18.40 -15.89
C MET A 14 -16.87 -18.88 -14.49
N LYS A 15 -17.58 -18.07 -13.69
CA LYS A 15 -18.15 -18.50 -12.41
C LYS A 15 -19.31 -19.48 -12.60
N LYS A 16 -20.21 -19.23 -13.56
CA LYS A 16 -21.35 -20.12 -13.85
C LYS A 16 -20.91 -21.50 -14.32
N GLU A 17 -19.87 -21.56 -15.14
CA GLU A 17 -19.29 -22.82 -15.64
C GLU A 17 -18.39 -23.53 -14.60
N GLY A 18 -18.31 -23.01 -13.36
CA GLY A 18 -17.49 -23.60 -12.29
C GLY A 18 -15.97 -23.53 -12.54
N LEU A 19 -15.53 -22.78 -13.56
CA LEU A 19 -14.12 -22.65 -13.96
C LEU A 19 -13.32 -21.75 -13.00
N VAL A 20 -14.00 -20.97 -12.15
CA VAL A 20 -13.37 -20.13 -11.13
C VAL A 20 -14.04 -20.32 -9.77
N LEU A 21 -13.33 -20.97 -8.85
CA LEU A 21 -13.70 -21.03 -7.43
C LEU A 21 -13.21 -19.76 -6.72
N VAL A 22 -13.87 -18.62 -6.92
CA VAL A 22 -13.58 -17.44 -6.10
C VAL A 22 -14.26 -17.64 -4.75
N LYS A 23 -13.49 -17.84 -3.68
CA LYS A 23 -14.05 -17.76 -2.32
C LYS A 23 -14.58 -16.33 -2.14
N GLU A 24 -15.85 -16.16 -1.82
CA GLU A 24 -16.49 -14.84 -1.60
C GLU A 24 -15.69 -13.95 -0.62
N LYS A 25 -14.95 -14.56 0.29
CA LYS A 25 -14.06 -13.90 1.27
C LYS A 25 -12.89 -13.13 0.64
N ASP A 26 -12.53 -13.42 -0.61
CA ASP A 26 -11.47 -12.74 -1.37
C ASP A 26 -12.01 -11.58 -2.24
N ILE A 27 -13.34 -11.42 -2.33
CA ILE A 27 -14.01 -10.35 -3.11
C ILE A 27 -14.45 -9.20 -2.19
N ILE A 28 -13.68 -8.91 -1.13
CA ILE A 28 -13.87 -7.66 -0.39
C ILE A 28 -12.77 -6.70 -0.84
N PRO A 29 -13.06 -5.75 -1.74
CA PRO A 29 -12.06 -4.82 -2.28
C PRO A 29 -11.26 -4.12 -1.18
N SER A 30 -11.91 -3.77 -0.06
CA SER A 30 -11.25 -3.13 1.09
C SER A 30 -10.18 -4.01 1.72
N ARG A 31 -10.38 -5.33 1.84
CA ARG A 31 -9.36 -6.25 2.36
C ARG A 31 -8.20 -6.46 1.40
N LEU A 32 -8.48 -6.46 0.09
CA LEU A 32 -7.45 -6.56 -0.94
C LEU A 32 -6.59 -5.30 -0.99
N GLN A 33 -7.24 -4.12 -0.92
CA GLN A 33 -6.60 -2.82 -0.85
C GLN A 33 -5.76 -2.71 0.43
N GLU A 34 -6.29 -3.08 1.60
CA GLU A 34 -5.52 -3.13 2.84
C GLU A 34 -4.32 -4.08 2.75
N ARG A 35 -4.49 -5.29 2.19
CA ARG A 35 -3.37 -6.24 1.99
C ARG A 35 -2.31 -5.66 1.06
N TYR A 36 -2.71 -5.02 -0.03
CA TYR A 36 -1.80 -4.40 -0.99
C TYR A 36 -1.06 -3.21 -0.36
N LEU A 37 -1.78 -2.36 0.37
CA LEU A 37 -1.25 -1.21 1.10
C LEU A 37 -0.30 -1.64 2.22
N ARG A 38 -0.55 -2.79 2.89
CA ARG A 38 0.38 -3.40 3.86
C ARG A 38 1.66 -3.90 3.19
N LYS A 39 1.58 -4.52 2.01
CA LYS A 39 2.76 -4.93 1.23
C LYS A 39 3.60 -3.73 0.78
N LYS A 40 2.98 -2.58 0.55
CA LYS A 40 3.64 -1.32 0.18
C LYS A 40 3.81 -0.36 1.36
N SER A 41 4.10 -0.85 2.56
CA SER A 41 4.33 -0.02 3.73
C SER A 41 5.73 -0.20 4.28
N LEU A 42 6.36 0.90 4.69
CA LEU A 42 7.71 0.96 5.22
C LEU A 42 7.68 1.34 6.69
N THR A 43 8.55 0.73 7.48
CA THR A 43 8.82 1.10 8.86
C THR A 43 9.70 2.34 8.92
N PHE A 44 9.66 3.08 10.03
CA PHE A 44 10.56 4.24 10.22
C PHE A 44 12.04 3.88 10.14
N LYS A 45 12.39 2.64 10.53
CA LYS A 45 13.76 2.15 10.42
C LYS A 45 14.15 1.98 8.95
N GLU A 46 13.32 1.33 8.15
CA GLU A 46 13.59 1.15 6.71
C GLU A 46 13.69 2.49 5.97
N ILE A 47 12.89 3.49 6.35
CA ILE A 47 12.95 4.85 5.77
C ILE A 47 14.29 5.53 6.11
N ALA A 48 14.75 5.39 7.35
CA ALA A 48 16.02 5.94 7.82
C ALA A 48 17.22 5.21 7.19
N ASP A 49 17.23 3.87 7.23
CA ASP A 49 18.32 3.05 6.69
C ASP A 49 18.50 3.25 5.18
N ALA A 50 17.42 3.53 4.45
CA ALA A 50 17.45 3.82 3.01
C ALA A 50 17.62 5.32 2.68
N ASN A 51 17.80 6.19 3.67
CA ASN A 51 17.97 7.64 3.52
C ASN A 51 16.90 8.32 2.63
N ILE A 52 15.65 7.81 2.63
CA ILE A 52 14.61 8.23 1.67
C ILE A 52 14.21 9.71 1.89
N TRP A 53 14.24 10.18 3.13
CA TRP A 53 13.93 11.56 3.51
C TRP A 53 15.20 12.41 3.78
N GLY A 54 16.35 11.90 3.32
CA GLY A 54 17.69 12.41 3.58
C GLY A 54 18.44 11.54 4.58
N GLU A 55 19.70 11.88 4.82
CA GLU A 55 20.56 11.25 5.83
C GLU A 55 20.10 11.62 7.25
N ILE A 56 18.98 11.03 7.67
CA ILE A 56 18.35 11.30 8.96
C ILE A 56 18.09 10.02 9.72
N GLY A 57 18.37 10.05 11.03
CA GLY A 57 18.13 8.91 11.90
C GLY A 57 16.63 8.63 12.15
N LYS A 58 16.34 7.42 12.63
CA LYS A 58 14.98 6.95 12.94
C LYS A 58 14.15 7.92 13.79
N SER A 59 14.74 8.53 14.82
CA SER A 59 14.02 9.47 15.69
C SER A 59 13.52 10.71 14.94
N ARG A 60 14.29 11.18 13.95
CA ARG A 60 13.91 12.32 13.12
C ARG A 60 12.83 11.93 12.12
N VAL A 61 12.92 10.73 11.53
CA VAL A 61 11.85 10.14 10.71
C VAL A 61 10.55 10.03 11.50
N GLU A 62 10.61 9.59 12.75
CA GLU A 62 9.44 9.47 13.62
C GLU A 62 8.81 10.83 13.94
N ALA A 63 9.62 11.84 14.26
CA ALA A 63 9.14 13.21 14.47
C ALA A 63 8.44 13.76 13.21
N ILE A 64 9.05 13.61 12.04
CA ILE A 64 8.46 14.04 10.76
C ILE A 64 7.15 13.30 10.48
N ALA A 65 7.10 12.00 10.73
CA ALA A 65 5.88 11.22 10.54
C ALA A 65 4.77 11.60 11.55
N GLN A 66 5.12 12.00 12.77
CA GLN A 66 4.16 12.51 13.75
C GLN A 66 3.58 13.86 13.35
N GLU A 67 4.40 14.73 12.76
CA GLU A 67 4.01 16.08 12.35
C GLU A 67 3.22 16.08 11.03
N LEU A 68 3.71 15.38 10.01
CA LEU A 68 3.18 15.46 8.65
C LEU A 68 2.20 14.34 8.29
N LEU A 69 2.23 13.21 9.00
CA LEU A 69 1.45 12.01 8.69
C LEU A 69 0.66 11.45 9.88
N PRO A 70 -0.07 12.28 10.65
CA PRO A 70 -0.80 11.80 11.83
C PRO A 70 -1.85 10.73 11.51
N HIS A 71 -2.46 10.78 10.32
CA HIS A 71 -3.51 9.85 9.88
C HIS A 71 -3.04 8.79 8.87
N GLU A 72 -1.82 8.93 8.33
CA GLU A 72 -1.27 8.06 7.28
C GLU A 72 -0.24 7.05 7.82
N LYS A 73 0.01 7.10 9.13
CA LYS A 73 0.82 6.10 9.85
C LYS A 73 -0.08 5.14 10.61
N PHE A 74 0.34 3.89 10.66
CA PHE A 74 -0.39 2.83 11.34
C PHE A 74 0.56 1.87 12.05
N LYS A 75 0.08 1.21 13.09
CA LYS A 75 0.86 0.26 13.86
C LYS A 75 0.62 -1.16 13.33
N THR A 76 1.69 -1.90 13.06
CA THR A 76 1.64 -3.33 12.71
C THR A 76 2.52 -4.08 13.70
N GLY A 77 1.90 -4.81 14.64
CA GLY A 77 2.59 -5.39 15.79
C GLY A 77 3.23 -4.31 16.65
N ASN A 78 4.55 -4.40 16.89
CA ASN A 78 5.31 -3.40 17.66
C ASN A 78 5.98 -2.32 16.79
N LYS A 79 5.72 -2.28 15.48
CA LYS A 79 6.37 -1.35 14.56
C LYS A 79 5.36 -0.36 13.98
N TRP A 80 5.71 0.92 13.98
CA TRP A 80 5.03 1.94 13.21
C TRP A 80 5.43 1.83 11.74
N LYS A 81 4.43 1.97 10.87
CA LYS A 81 4.58 1.89 9.42
C LYS A 81 3.86 3.05 8.75
N VAL A 82 4.33 3.40 7.57
CA VAL A 82 3.77 4.43 6.69
C VAL A 82 3.62 3.85 5.30
N HIS A 83 2.55 4.20 4.60
CA HIS A 83 2.38 3.80 3.21
C HIS A 83 3.45 4.43 2.31
N ARG A 84 3.99 3.64 1.38
CA ARG A 84 5.06 4.05 0.48
C ARG A 84 4.72 5.31 -0.32
N SER A 85 3.47 5.49 -0.71
CA SER A 85 3.00 6.72 -1.39
C SER A 85 3.23 7.98 -0.55
N ALA A 86 2.95 7.92 0.75
CA ALA A 86 3.19 9.02 1.66
C ALA A 86 4.69 9.27 1.87
N VAL A 87 5.49 8.19 1.94
CA VAL A 87 6.95 8.27 2.00
C VAL A 87 7.53 8.96 0.75
N GLU A 88 7.11 8.54 -0.44
CA GLU A 88 7.54 9.13 -1.71
C GLU A 88 7.11 10.60 -1.85
N ARG A 89 5.89 10.95 -1.42
CA ARG A 89 5.40 12.33 -1.40
C ARG A 89 6.29 13.23 -0.54
N ILE A 90 6.65 12.79 0.67
CA ILE A 90 7.54 13.55 1.54
C ILE A 90 8.96 13.63 0.97
N ALA A 91 9.46 12.55 0.37
CA ALA A 91 10.78 12.54 -0.26
C ALA A 91 10.88 13.59 -1.39
N LYS A 92 9.86 13.63 -2.26
CA LYS A 92 9.73 14.65 -3.32
C LYS A 92 9.69 16.07 -2.77
N ASN A 93 8.87 16.30 -1.74
CA ASN A 93 8.78 17.62 -1.10
C ASN A 93 10.10 18.07 -0.46
N ARG A 94 10.99 17.12 -0.11
CA ARG A 94 12.32 17.38 0.46
C ARG A 94 13.43 17.43 -0.59
N GLY A 95 13.12 17.16 -1.86
CA GLY A 95 14.10 17.13 -2.95
C GLY A 95 15.07 15.95 -2.89
N THR A 96 14.73 14.88 -2.18
CA THR A 96 15.57 13.66 -2.10
C THR A 96 15.22 12.62 -3.17
N LEU A 97 14.12 12.81 -3.90
CA LEU A 97 13.58 11.91 -4.93
C LEU A 97 12.83 12.73 -5.99
#